data_AF-A0A4Y7ZYC7-F1
#
_entry.id   AF-A0A4Y7ZYC7-F1
#
_cell.length_a   1.000
_cell.length_b   1.000
_cell.length_c   1.000
_cell.angle_alpha   90.00
_cell.angle_beta   90.00
_cell.angle_gamma   90.00
#
_symmetry.space_group_name_H-M   'P 1'
#
loop_
_entity.id
_entity.type
_entity.pdbx_description
1 polymer ?
#
loop_
_entity_poly.entity_id
_entity_poly.type
_entity_poly.pdbx_seq_one_letter_code
_entity_poly.pdbx_strand_id
1 'polypeptide(L)' 'MTTIYENELYELQEMPKDYDNEKCRKCGSDDYGRDAPDEAELLEGWEIRTCWGCGSKWELSLYKNGIYFYGEDGAEVLFN' A
#
# COMPACT_ATOMS: atom_id res chain seq x y z
N MET A 1 -9.43 -16.50 -0.81
CA MET A 1 -8.14 -16.12 -0.22
C MET A 1 -7.17 -15.77 -1.32
N THR A 2 -6.89 -14.48 -1.47
CA THR A 2 -5.92 -13.96 -2.45
C THR A 2 -4.64 -13.62 -1.69
N THR A 3 -3.50 -13.97 -2.27
CA THR A 3 -2.17 -13.74 -1.71
C THR A 3 -1.48 -12.59 -2.43
N ILE A 4 -0.92 -11.65 -1.67
CA ILE A 4 -0.11 -10.53 -2.14
C ILE A 4 1.18 -10.56 -1.32
N TYR A 5 2.32 -10.32 -1.96
CA TYR A 5 3.63 -10.30 -1.33
C TYR A 5 4.05 -8.87 -0.98
N GLU A 6 4.65 -8.68 0.20
CA GLU A 6 5.31 -7.43 0.52
C GLU A 6 6.59 -7.27 -0.34
N ASN A 7 6.93 -6.01 -0.62
CA ASN A 7 7.99 -5.57 -1.53
C ASN A 7 7.71 -5.81 -3.03
N GLU A 8 6.43 -5.90 -3.41
CA GLU A 8 5.96 -6.01 -4.80
C GLU A 8 4.91 -4.95 -5.16
N LEU A 9 4.87 -4.58 -6.45
CA LEU A 9 3.91 -3.65 -7.06
C LEU A 9 2.73 -4.41 -7.65
N TYR A 10 1.52 -3.92 -7.39
CA TYR A 10 0.30 -4.49 -7.92
C TYR A 10 -0.60 -3.44 -8.56
N GLU A 11 -1.32 -3.82 -9.60
CA GLU A 11 -2.40 -3.01 -10.17
C GLU A 11 -3.64 -3.05 -9.25
N LEU A 12 -4.37 -1.93 -9.14
CA LEU A 12 -5.59 -1.89 -8.31
C LEU A 12 -6.67 -2.87 -8.79
N GLN A 13 -6.67 -3.25 -10.07
CA GLN A 13 -7.58 -4.25 -10.63
C GLN A 13 -7.26 -5.69 -10.20
N GLU A 14 -6.03 -5.94 -9.74
CA GLU A 14 -5.58 -7.24 -9.21
C GLU A 14 -5.90 -7.37 -7.72
N MET A 15 -6.21 -6.26 -7.04
CA MET A 15 -6.59 -6.25 -5.64
C MET A 15 -7.93 -6.95 -5.40
N PRO A 16 -8.09 -7.64 -4.25
CA PRO A 16 -9.38 -8.16 -3.83
C PRO A 16 -10.44 -7.06 -3.78
N LYS A 17 -11.69 -7.41 -4.13
CA LYS A 17 -12.79 -6.44 -4.25
C LYS A 17 -13.14 -5.73 -2.94
N ASP A 18 -12.82 -6.36 -1.83
CA ASP A 18 -13.03 -5.87 -0.47
C ASP A 18 -11.82 -5.11 0.10
N TYR A 19 -10.74 -4.98 -0.68
CA TYR A 19 -9.58 -4.19 -0.27
C TYR A 19 -9.93 -2.69 -0.20
N ASP A 20 -9.61 -2.08 0.94
CA ASP A 20 -9.75 -0.66 1.20
C ASP A 20 -8.35 -0.03 1.26
N ASN A 21 -7.99 0.73 0.22
CA ASN A 21 -6.67 1.36 0.11
C ASN A 21 -6.47 2.54 1.09
N GLU A 22 -7.54 2.99 1.76
CA GLU A 22 -7.52 3.96 2.85
C GLU A 22 -7.33 3.28 4.23
N LYS A 23 -7.14 1.96 4.28
CA LYS A 23 -6.85 1.24 5.52
C LYS A 23 -5.55 0.46 5.43
N CYS A 24 -4.80 0.50 6.52
CA CYS A 24 -3.63 -0.33 6.68
C CYS A 24 -4.03 -1.81 6.59
N ARG A 25 -3.46 -2.52 5.63
CA ARG A 25 -3.83 -3.91 5.40
C ARG A 25 -3.48 -4.84 6.58
N LYS A 26 -2.36 -4.56 7.25
CA LYS A 26 -1.81 -5.39 8.33
C LYS A 26 -2.63 -5.33 9.63
N CYS A 27 -3.11 -4.14 10.01
CA CYS A 27 -3.79 -3.95 11.29
C CYS A 27 -5.22 -3.39 11.17
N GLY A 28 -5.68 -3.02 9.96
CA GLY A 28 -7.02 -2.48 9.71
C GLY A 28 -7.22 -1.02 10.14
N SER A 29 -6.17 -0.36 10.65
CA SER A 29 -6.22 1.04 11.06
C SER A 29 -6.32 1.97 9.85
N ASP A 30 -7.20 2.96 9.93
CA ASP A 30 -7.30 4.11 9.02
C ASP A 30 -6.41 5.28 9.46
N ASP A 31 -5.60 5.08 10.51
CA ASP A 31 -4.69 6.08 11.06
C ASP A 31 -3.29 5.92 10.46
N TYR A 32 -2.99 6.77 9.48
CA TYR A 32 -1.71 6.79 8.78
C TYR A 32 -1.25 8.22 8.47
N GLY A 33 0.07 8.39 8.51
CA GLY A 33 0.74 9.58 8.00
C GLY A 33 0.96 9.46 6.50
N ARG A 34 0.98 10.62 5.82
CA ARG A 34 1.43 10.75 4.45
C ARG A 34 2.81 11.39 4.48
N ASP A 35 3.80 10.67 3.97
CA ASP A 35 5.15 11.22 3.83
C ASP A 35 5.14 12.17 2.63
N ALA A 36 5.84 13.30 2.73
CA ALA A 36 5.91 14.27 1.63
C ALA A 36 6.75 13.64 0.50
N PRO A 37 6.17 13.41 -0.69
CA PRO A 37 6.91 12.82 -1.78
C PRO A 37 8.05 13.73 -2.22
N ASP A 38 9.14 13.14 -2.70
CA ASP A 38 10.16 13.92 -3.40
C ASP A 38 9.63 14.41 -4.78
N GLU A 39 10.37 15.30 -5.45
CA GLU A 39 9.93 15.86 -6.74
C GLU A 39 9.68 14.78 -7.82
N ALA A 40 10.35 13.63 -7.76
CA ALA A 40 10.18 12.54 -8.71
C ALA A 40 8.91 11.73 -8.42
N GLU A 41 8.61 11.48 -7.15
CA GLU A 41 7.38 10.82 -6.69
C GLU A 41 6.12 11.66 -6.99
N LEU A 42 6.22 13.00 -6.91
CA LEU A 42 5.17 13.92 -7.35
C LEU A 42 4.86 13.82 -8.85
N LEU A 43 5.89 13.62 -9.68
CA LEU A 43 5.74 13.50 -11.14
C LEU A 43 5.06 12.18 -11.54
N GLU A 44 5.23 11.13 -10.74
CA GLU A 44 4.60 9.82 -10.99
C GLU A 44 3.27 9.63 -10.25
N GLY A 45 2.94 10.54 -9.33
CA GLY A 45 1.68 10.54 -8.58
C GLY A 45 1.63 9.47 -7.48
N TRP A 46 2.79 9.03 -6.99
CA TRP A 46 2.88 8.09 -5.87
C TRP A 46 2.83 8.84 -4.54
N GLU A 47 2.03 8.32 -3.61
CA GLU A 47 1.93 8.80 -2.24
C GLU A 47 2.37 7.70 -1.27
N ILE A 48 3.41 7.96 -0.48
CA ILE A 48 3.85 7.06 0.58
C ILE A 48 2.97 7.25 1.82
N ARG A 49 2.36 6.16 2.28
CA ARG A 49 1.55 6.09 3.49
C ARG A 49 2.25 5.24 4.54
N THR A 50 2.31 5.74 5.77
CA THR A 50 2.87 5.03 6.93
C THR A 50 1.79 4.87 8.01
N CYS A 51 1.37 3.64 8.29
CA CYS A 51 0.40 3.36 9.36
C CYS A 51 0.98 3.69 10.74
N TRP A 52 0.30 4.53 11.52
CA TRP A 52 0.75 4.88 12.87
C TRP A 52 0.51 3.76 13.88
N GLY A 53 -0.46 2.88 13.62
CA GLY A 53 -0.75 1.74 14.51
C GLY A 53 0.29 0.62 14.48
N CYS A 54 0.85 0.31 13.31
CA CYS A 54 1.78 -0.83 13.17
C CYS A 54 3.07 -0.53 12.41
N GLY A 55 3.26 0.69 11.90
CA GLY A 55 4.45 1.12 11.17
C GLY A 55 4.56 0.61 9.73
N SER A 56 3.63 -0.25 9.25
CA SER A 56 3.62 -0.71 7.86
C SER A 56 3.47 0.46 6.90
N LYS A 57 4.17 0.37 5.77
CA LYS A 57 4.11 1.37 4.71
C LYS A 57 3.54 0.80 3.43
N TRP A 58 2.92 1.65 2.63
CA TRP A 58 2.53 1.33 1.26
C TRP A 58 2.52 2.59 0.42
N GLU A 59 2.73 2.43 -0.87
CA GLU A 59 2.70 3.47 -1.88
C GLU A 59 1.43 3.33 -2.70
N LEU A 60 0.71 4.42 -2.90
CA LEU A 60 -0.52 4.42 -3.70
C LEU A 60 -0.39 5.44 -4.83
N SER A 61 -0.71 5.04 -6.05
CA SER A 61 -0.89 5.96 -7.17
C SER A 61 -2.21 5.67 -7.87
N LEU A 62 -3.17 6.57 -7.70
CA LEU A 62 -4.43 6.52 -8.45
C LEU A 62 -4.21 6.88 -9.92
N TYR A 63 -3.15 7.63 -10.24
CA TYR A 63 -2.79 7.98 -11.62
C TYR A 63 -2.23 6.78 -12.38
N LYS A 64 -1.34 6.01 -11.73
CA LYS A 64 -0.77 4.78 -12.28
C LYS A 64 -1.64 3.55 -12.04
N ASN A 65 -2.77 3.71 -11.33
CA ASN A 65 -3.67 2.63 -10.95
C ASN A 65 -2.96 1.50 -10.18
N GLY A 66 -2.03 1.84 -9.28
CA GLY A 66 -1.17 0.87 -8.62
C GLY A 66 -1.02 1.09 -7.12
N ILE A 67 -0.61 0.02 -6.43
CA ILE A 67 -0.23 0.01 -5.03
C ILE A 67 1.02 -0.84 -4.82
N TYR A 68 1.97 -0.32 -4.05
CA TYR A 68 3.19 -1.03 -3.66
C TYR A 68 3.20 -1.24 -2.15
N PHE A 69 3.38 -2.48 -1.69
CA PHE A 69 3.44 -2.79 -0.26
C PHE A 69 4.90 -2.84 0.20
N TYR A 70 5.23 -2.11 1.26
CA TYR A 70 6.55 -2.16 1.88
C TYR A 70 6.55 -3.12 3.08
N GLY A 71 7.55 -3.98 3.17
CA GLY A 71 7.66 -4.96 4.23
C GLY A 71 9.04 -5.56 4.45
N GLU A 72 9.09 -6.59 5.30
CA GLU A 72 10.26 -7.46 5.40
C GLU A 72 10.23 -8.42 4.19
N ASP A 73 11.34 -8.55 3.47
CA ASP A 73 11.41 -9.34 2.23
C ASP A 73 10.75 -10.73 2.37
N GLY A 74 9.71 -10.97 1.58
CA GLY A 74 9.01 -12.26 1.53
C GLY A 74 7.84 -12.42 2.50
N ALA A 75 7.43 -11.37 3.21
CA ALA A 75 6.21 -11.42 4.00
C ALA A 75 4.96 -11.54 3.12
N GLU A 76 4.06 -12.46 3.48
CA GLU A 76 2.81 -12.74 2.77
C GLU A 76 1.64 -11.99 3.41
N VAL A 77 0.82 -11.35 2.58
CA VAL A 77 -0.42 -10.66 2.97
C VAL A 77 -1.63 -11.43 2.45
N LEU A 78 -2.49 -11.85 3.38
CA LEU A 78 -3.59 -12.78 3.12
C LEU A 78 -4.95 -12.12 3.20
N PHE A 79 -5.69 -12.06 2.08
CA PHE A 79 -7.04 -11.50 1.97
C PHE A 79 -8.12 -12.55 2.21
N ASN A 80 -9.04 -12.25 3.13
CA ASN A 80 -10.10 -13.17 3.57
C ASN A 80 -11.27 -13.18 2.59
#